data_AF-A0A8J8EPA8-F1
#
_entry.id   AF-A0A8J8EPA8-F1
#
_cell.length_a   1.000
_cell.length_b   1.000
_cell.length_c   1.000
_cell.angle_alpha   90.00
_cell.angle_beta   90.00
_cell.angle_gamma   90.00
#
_symmetry.space_group_name_H-M   'P 1'
#
loop_
_entity.id
_entity.type
_entity.pdbx_description
1 polymer ?
#
loop_
_entity_poly.entity_id
_entity_poly.type
_entity_poly.pdbx_seq_one_letter_code
_entity_poly.pdbx_strand_id
1 'polypeptide(L)' 'MSYKLRMWVSLTLFVLWLITGITGIILLIGPLAAQLGFNLPVDLADTLHTYLGFAFFGLSFVHIALNWSAMKAYFRKLRS' A
#
# COMPACT_ATOMS: atom_id res chain seq x y z
N MET A 1 3.20 -19.13 -14.59
CA MET A 1 3.03 -17.65 -14.54
C MET A 1 4.40 -17.03 -14.31
N SER A 2 4.85 -16.15 -15.21
CA SER A 2 6.24 -15.68 -15.24
C SER A 2 6.63 -15.00 -13.92
N TYR A 3 7.75 -15.41 -13.31
CA TYR A 3 8.36 -14.79 -12.12
C TYR A 3 8.38 -13.25 -12.22
N LYS A 4 8.57 -12.73 -13.44
CA LYS A 4 8.54 -11.29 -13.75
C LYS A 4 7.23 -10.63 -13.31
N LEU A 5 6.07 -11.26 -13.53
CA LEU A 5 4.78 -10.69 -13.16
C LEU A 5 4.61 -10.56 -11.64
N ARG A 6 5.05 -11.57 -10.87
CA ARG A 6 5.06 -11.50 -9.41
C ARG A 6 5.93 -10.35 -8.91
N MET A 7 7.12 -10.19 -9.49
CA MET A 7 8.05 -9.11 -9.15
C MET A 7 7.44 -7.73 -9.42
N TRP A 8 6.83 -7.54 -10.60
CA TRP A 8 6.18 -6.27 -10.95
C TRP A 8 5.03 -5.94 -10.00
N VAL A 9 4.15 -6.90 -9.71
CA VAL A 9 3.03 -6.70 -8.77
C VAL A 9 3.56 -6.30 -7.39
N SER A 10 4.61 -6.96 -6.88
CA SER A 10 5.22 -6.61 -5.59
C SER A 10 5.86 -5.23 -5.60
N LEU A 11 6.57 -4.86 -6.67
CA LEU A 11 7.22 -3.54 -6.78
C LEU A 11 6.17 -2.43 -6.86
N THR A 12 5.11 -2.61 -7.64
CA THR A 12 4.00 -1.66 -7.71
C THR A 12 3.31 -1.54 -6.36
N LEU A 13 3.06 -2.65 -5.65
CA LEU A 13 2.51 -2.60 -4.30
C LEU A 13 3.41 -1.84 -3.33
N PHE A 14 4.73 -2.02 -3.40
CA PHE A 14 5.67 -1.29 -2.57
C PHE A 14 5.62 0.22 -2.82
N VAL A 15 5.58 0.64 -4.09
CA VAL A 15 5.46 2.06 -4.45
C VAL A 15 4.12 2.64 -3.99
N LEU A 16 3.02 1.94 -4.24
CA LEU A 16 1.69 2.35 -3.78
C LEU A 16 1.65 2.49 -2.26
N TRP A 17 2.18 1.51 -1.53
CA TRP A 17 2.29 1.53 -0.07
C TRP A 17 3.05 2.76 0.42
N LEU A 18 4.19 3.09 -0.19
CA LEU A 18 4.99 4.24 0.17
C LEU A 18 4.21 5.55 0.00
N ILE A 19 3.54 5.72 -1.15
CA ILE A 19 2.75 6.92 -1.44
C ILE A 19 1.55 7.02 -0.48
N THR A 20 0.83 5.93 -0.26
CA THR A 20 -0.30 5.90 0.68
C THR A 20 0.15 6.15 2.12
N GLY A 21 1.33 5.69 2.50
CA GLY A 21 1.93 5.95 3.81
C GLY A 21 2.26 7.44 4.00
N ILE A 22 2.94 8.05 3.02
CA ILE A 22 3.29 9.48 3.06
C ILE A 22 2.01 10.35 3.12
N THR A 23 1.06 10.09 2.23
CA THR A 23 -0.21 10.83 2.20
C THR A 23 -1.02 10.62 3.48
N GLY A 24 -1.05 9.41 4.05
CA GLY A 24 -1.67 9.13 5.33
C GLY A 24 -1.04 9.90 6.49
N ILE A 25 0.29 10.04 6.51
CA ILE A 25 0.99 10.87 7.50
C ILE A 25 0.58 12.34 7.36
N ILE A 26 0.54 12.88 6.13
CA ILE A 26 0.13 14.27 5.88
C ILE A 26 -1.30 14.51 6.40
N LEU A 27 -2.23 13.59 6.13
CA LEU A 27 -3.61 13.68 6.61
C LEU A 27 -3.69 13.60 8.14
N LEU A 28 -2.86 12.77 8.77
CA LEU A 28 -2.82 12.62 10.22
C LEU A 28 -2.32 13.88 10.93
N ILE A 29 -1.22 14.47 10.43
CA ILE A 29 -0.59 15.64 11.07
C ILE A 29 -1.14 16.99 10.57
N GLY A 30 -1.88 17.00 9.46
CA GLY A 30 -2.45 18.19 8.83
C GLY A 30 -3.17 19.13 9.80
N PRO A 31 -4.10 18.63 10.64
CA PRO A 31 -4.80 19.48 11.61
C PRO A 31 -3.87 20.14 12.62
N LEU A 32 -2.84 19.43 13.10
CA LEU A 32 -1.85 19.96 14.04
C LEU A 32 -0.92 20.97 13.35
N ALA A 33 -0.48 20.68 12.13
CA ALA A 33 0.36 21.58 11.34
C ALA A 33 -0.36 22.91 11.09
N ALA A 34 -1.67 22.88 10.80
CA ALA A 34 -2.49 24.07 10.62
C ALA A 34 -2.56 24.93 11.90
N GLN A 35 -2.65 24.31 13.09
CA GLN A 35 -2.61 25.02 14.37
C GLN A 35 -1.26 25.70 14.63
N LEU A 36 -0.17 25.13 14.09
CA LEU A 36 1.18 25.67 14.17
C LEU A 36 1.50 26.67 13.03
N GLY A 37 0.53 27.02 12.19
CA GLY A 37 0.68 27.98 11.09
C GLY A 37 1.31 27.40 9.82
N PHE A 38 1.49 26.08 9.72
CA PHE A 38 1.97 25.42 8.52
C PHE A 38 0.81 24.91 7.67
N ASN A 39 0.81 25.22 6.38
CA ASN A 39 -0.20 24.74 5.45
C ASN A 39 0.33 23.51 4.69
N LEU A 40 -0.15 22.32 5.04
CA LEU A 40 0.15 21.09 4.32
C LEU A 40 -0.87 20.87 3.19
N PRO A 41 -0.50 20.16 2.10
CA PRO A 41 -1.39 19.92 0.97
C PRO A 41 -2.41 18.81 1.28
N VAL A 42 -3.32 19.04 2.24
CA VAL A 42 -4.28 18.06 2.75
C VAL A 42 -5.24 17.58 1.66
N ASP A 43 -5.80 18.48 0.84
CA ASP A 43 -6.77 18.10 -0.21
C ASP A 43 -6.15 17.20 -1.29
N LEU A 44 -4.92 17.52 -1.69
CA LEU A 44 -4.17 16.68 -2.63
C LEU A 44 -3.82 15.33 -1.98
N ALA A 45 -3.39 15.35 -0.71
CA ALA A 45 -3.08 14.13 0.02
C ALA A 45 -4.32 13.23 0.18
N ASP A 46 -5.50 13.79 0.43
CA ASP A 46 -6.77 13.06 0.59
C ASP A 46 -7.17 12.36 -0.72
N THR A 47 -7.12 13.11 -1.82
CA THR A 47 -7.39 12.59 -3.17
C THR A 47 -6.44 11.43 -3.49
N LEU A 48 -5.13 11.64 -3.32
CA LEU A 48 -4.13 10.61 -3.60
C LEU A 48 -4.27 9.39 -2.68
N HIS A 49 -4.48 9.61 -1.37
CA HIS A 49 -4.61 8.54 -0.39
C HIS A 49 -5.81 7.64 -0.71
N THR A 50 -6.95 8.24 -1.06
CA THR A 50 -8.17 7.51 -1.37
C THR A 50 -8.02 6.67 -2.63
N TYR A 51 -7.62 7.28 -3.75
CA TYR A 51 -7.54 6.54 -5.03
C TYR A 51 -6.40 5.53 -5.07
N LEU A 52 -5.21 5.91 -4.60
CA LEU A 52 -4.06 5.00 -4.58
C LEU A 52 -4.21 3.93 -3.49
N GLY A 53 -4.88 4.25 -2.37
CA GLY A 53 -5.26 3.28 -1.34
C GLY A 53 -6.21 2.21 -1.88
N PHE A 54 -7.21 2.59 -2.68
CA PHE A 54 -8.09 1.63 -3.34
C PHE A 54 -7.32 0.73 -4.33
N ALA A 55 -6.44 1.31 -5.14
CA ALA A 55 -5.57 0.55 -6.05
C ALA A 55 -4.64 -0.41 -5.31
N PHE A 56 -4.04 0.03 -4.19
CA PHE A 56 -3.21 -0.78 -3.32
C PHE A 56 -3.99 -1.98 -2.75
N PHE A 57 -5.20 -1.74 -2.25
CA PHE A 57 -6.05 -2.77 -1.70
C PHE A 57 -6.45 -3.81 -2.75
N GLY A 58 -6.89 -3.36 -3.94
CA GLY A 58 -7.22 -4.25 -5.06
C GLY A 58 -6.01 -5.10 -5.51
N LEU A 59 -4.85 -4.48 -5.67
CA LEU A 59 -3.63 -5.17 -6.10
C LEU A 59 -3.10 -6.14 -5.03
N SER A 60 -3.42 -5.92 -3.75
CA SER A 60 -3.07 -6.83 -2.66
C SER A 60 -3.76 -8.19 -2.80
N PHE A 61 -5.02 -8.23 -3.24
CA PHE A 61 -5.70 -9.50 -3.54
C PHE A 61 -5.01 -10.24 -4.70
N VAL A 62 -4.63 -9.52 -5.76
CA VAL A 62 -3.88 -10.10 -6.88
C VAL A 62 -2.56 -10.67 -6.38
N HIS A 63 -1.82 -9.93 -5.56
CA HIS A 63 -0.56 -10.40 -4.98
C HIS A 63 -0.73 -11.66 -4.13
N ILE A 64 -1.76 -11.72 -3.28
CA ILE A 64 -2.07 -12.92 -2.49
C ILE A 64 -2.40 -14.10 -3.41
N ALA A 65 -3.26 -13.90 -4.41
CA ALA A 65 -3.63 -14.95 -5.36
C ALA A 65 -2.39 -15.50 -6.11
N LEU A 66 -1.51 -14.61 -6.56
CA LEU A 66 -0.28 -14.99 -7.23
C LEU A 66 0.68 -15.76 -6.32
N ASN A 67 0.69 -15.50 -5.01
CA ASN A 67 1.60 -16.11 -4.05
C ASN A 67 0.94 -17.21 -3.18
N TRP A 68 -0.31 -17.58 -3.47
CA TRP A 68 -1.09 -18.53 -2.67
C TRP A 68 -0.41 -19.87 -2.45
N SER A 69 0.22 -20.43 -3.50
CA SER A 69 0.94 -21.71 -3.40
C SER A 69 2.12 -21.64 -2.44
N ALA A 70 2.87 -20.54 -2.44
CA ALA A 70 3.99 -20.33 -1.54
C ALA A 70 3.51 -20.17 -0.08
N MET A 71 2.43 -19.42 0.11
CA MET A 71 1.81 -19.25 1.42
C MET A 71 1.30 -20.58 2.00
N LYS A 72 0.61 -21.40 1.20
CA LYS A 72 0.20 -22.77 1.63
C LYS A 72 1.39 -23.64 2.01
N ALA A 73 2.49 -23.59 1.25
CA ALA A 73 3.71 -24.34 1.57
C ALA A 73 4.33 -23.89 2.89
N TYR A 74 4.37 -22.58 3.13
CA TYR A 74 4.85 -22.00 4.39
C TYR A 74 4.01 -22.47 5.59
N PHE A 75 2.68 -22.38 5.52
CA PHE A 75 1.80 -22.85 6.58
C PHE A 75 1.90 -24.35 6.84
N ARG A 76 2.11 -25.16 5.79
CA ARG A 76 2.31 -26.60 5.95
C ARG A 76 3.58 -26.90 6.75
N LYS A 77 4.67 -26.16 6.48
CA LYS A 77 5.94 -26.28 7.20
C LYS A 77 5.83 -25.87 8.66
N LEU A 78 5.00 -24.88 8.98
CA LEU A 78 4.78 -24.46 10.39
C LEU A 78 3.99 -25.49 11.21
N ARG A 79 3.25 -26.39 10.55
CA ARG A 79 2.44 -27.42 11.22
C ARG A 79 3.19 -28.73 11.47
N SER A 80 4.28 -28.98 10.72
CA SER A 80 5.17 -30.13 10.88
C SER A 80 6.28 -29.84 11.90
#